data_AF-D0MHK7-F1
#
_entry.id   AF-D0MHK7-F1
#
_cell.length_a   1.000
_cell.length_b   1.000
_cell.length_c   1.000
_cell.angle_alpha   90.00
_cell.angle_beta   90.00
_cell.angle_gamma   90.00
#
_symmetry.space_group_name_H-M   'P 1'
#
loop_
_entity.id
_entity.type
_entity.pdbx_description
1 polymer ?
#
loop_
_entity_poly.entity_id
_entity_poly.type
_entity_poly.pdbx_seq_one_letter_code
_entity_poly.pdbx_strand_id
1 'polypeptide(L)'
;MSVSARLLVAGILLLAFTPVQAQFGPLPPVADIEGVTIREVARFSGDYRPVRIARDPVEGKLYVLATRDPDRSGLAPSVIYRLEPDGDGTFTPVALLQDSEFGAPRALGMAFGPDGTLYVVGNEDVGTTHTRFVIQRGRREGENWVWENVATSEPYLLSHTWFDHRASGIIVSPDGSTLLVNSGSRTDHGEMYGGVREEGLTALILKIPADATNLVLPNDRQALKAGGYVYAEGTRNTFDFAYAPNGELFGLDNAGDRDDSEELNWLREGQHYGFPWRIGTSTTPMQFEGYDPDQDPFVQRDRNTNNLADTGWYFSNDPTYPDPPEGVVFVDPIPNVGPYADRYRDETTGEVVDASETGTTIGTFTAHRSPLGLVFDADSLVAEPMRGGGFMLSFNSADDQMLARMGDTGEDLVFLDFEKVNEHYTVSAHLVAHGFVHPIDAVMVENTIYVLEYGSWNDFGDRRAVWAVTLPRYTGTATADGPERVKPELALFPNPAADHALLTYRMPRNGTVQITLLDLLGRVVLQRTQTGQAGRLLLPTWNLSAGVYLLRLESGTFRTSRLLYVVH
;
A
#
# COMPACT_ATOMS: atom_id res chain seq x y z
N MET A 1 23.39 55.18 -56.53
CA MET A 1 23.38 55.17 -55.05
C MET A 1 22.22 54.25 -54.66
N SER A 2 22.51 53.00 -54.25
CA SER A 2 22.48 52.53 -52.84
C SER A 2 21.03 52.52 -52.31
N VAL A 3 20.43 51.46 -51.76
CA VAL A 3 20.87 50.17 -51.22
C VAL A 3 19.66 49.21 -51.18
N SER A 4 19.95 47.92 -51.25
CA SER A 4 19.02 46.78 -51.24
C SER A 4 18.50 46.47 -49.83
N ALA A 5 17.24 46.10 -49.70
CA ALA A 5 16.72 45.33 -48.56
C ALA A 5 15.76 44.25 -49.08
N ARG A 6 16.22 42.99 -49.10
CA ARG A 6 15.36 41.82 -49.32
C ARG A 6 14.86 41.37 -47.95
N LEU A 7 13.56 41.51 -47.70
CA LEU A 7 12.89 40.77 -46.62
C LEU A 7 12.58 39.36 -47.14
N LEU A 8 13.19 38.35 -46.51
CA LEU A 8 12.84 36.94 -46.68
C LEU A 8 11.75 36.64 -45.64
N VAL A 9 10.51 36.41 -46.08
CA VAL A 9 9.45 35.89 -45.21
C VAL A 9 9.60 34.36 -45.19
N ALA A 10 10.23 33.84 -44.14
CA ALA A 10 10.20 32.42 -43.83
C ALA A 10 8.91 32.15 -43.03
N GLY A 11 7.92 31.55 -43.70
CA GLY A 11 6.75 30.99 -43.01
C GLY A 11 7.17 29.76 -42.23
N ILE A 12 7.33 29.90 -40.92
CA ILE A 12 7.44 28.77 -40.00
C ILE A 12 6.04 28.18 -39.88
N LEU A 13 5.79 27.04 -40.53
CA LEU A 13 4.70 26.15 -40.14
C LEU A 13 5.05 25.62 -38.73
N LEU A 14 4.45 26.19 -37.68
CA LEU A 14 4.32 25.49 -36.42
C LEU A 14 3.34 24.32 -36.64
N LEU A 15 3.87 23.16 -37.01
CA LEU A 15 3.19 21.90 -36.75
C LEU A 15 3.22 21.72 -35.24
N ALA A 16 2.16 22.16 -34.57
CA ALA A 16 1.88 21.74 -33.20
C ALA A 16 1.72 20.21 -33.24
N PHE A 17 2.78 19.49 -32.87
CA PHE A 17 2.67 18.11 -32.48
C PHE A 17 1.94 18.10 -31.13
N THR A 18 0.61 18.17 -31.16
CA THR A 18 -0.14 17.59 -30.05
C THR A 18 0.17 16.10 -30.07
N PRO A 19 0.70 15.50 -28.98
CA PRO A 19 0.88 14.06 -28.94
C PRO A 19 -0.46 13.40 -29.26
N VAL A 20 -0.44 12.46 -30.21
CA VAL A 20 -1.63 11.75 -30.72
C VAL A 20 -2.41 11.05 -29.59
N GLN A 21 -1.81 10.87 -28.41
CA GLN A 21 -2.46 10.40 -27.18
C GLN A 21 -3.65 11.25 -26.72
N ALA A 22 -3.65 12.56 -26.98
CA ALA A 22 -4.74 13.43 -26.54
C ALA A 22 -6.10 13.13 -27.22
N GLN A 23 -6.10 12.38 -28.33
CA GLN A 23 -7.31 12.10 -29.11
C GLN A 23 -7.97 10.74 -28.76
N PHE A 24 -7.29 9.86 -28.02
CA PHE A 24 -7.77 8.49 -27.75
C PHE A 24 -7.88 8.10 -26.27
N GLY A 25 -7.54 9.01 -25.35
CA GLY A 25 -7.53 8.73 -23.91
C GLY A 25 -6.38 7.78 -23.50
N PRO A 26 -6.22 7.50 -22.19
CA PRO A 26 -5.19 6.58 -21.71
C PRO A 26 -5.46 5.15 -22.20
N LEU A 27 -4.38 4.44 -22.56
CA LEU A 27 -4.46 3.04 -23.00
C LEU A 27 -5.02 2.15 -21.87
N PRO A 28 -5.80 1.10 -22.18
CA PRO A 28 -6.26 0.13 -21.19
C PRO A 28 -5.08 -0.51 -20.41
N PRO A 29 -5.29 -0.88 -19.14
CA PRO A 29 -4.31 -1.62 -18.35
C PRO A 29 -4.06 -3.00 -18.97
N VAL A 30 -2.86 -3.53 -18.72
CA VAL A 30 -2.34 -4.78 -19.29
C VAL A 30 -1.99 -5.73 -18.15
N ALA A 31 -2.29 -7.02 -18.35
CA ALA A 31 -1.88 -8.08 -17.43
C ALA A 31 -0.44 -8.50 -17.69
N ASP A 32 0.36 -8.65 -16.63
CA ASP A 32 1.75 -9.11 -16.68
C ASP A 32 1.89 -10.59 -16.32
N ILE A 33 0.83 -11.21 -15.81
CA ILE A 33 0.78 -12.61 -15.41
C ILE A 33 -0.12 -13.42 -16.35
N GLU A 34 0.36 -14.57 -16.81
CA GLU A 34 -0.39 -15.49 -17.66
C GLU A 34 -1.72 -15.92 -16.99
N GLY A 35 -2.81 -15.88 -17.76
CA GLY A 35 -4.14 -16.28 -17.31
C GLY A 35 -4.90 -15.21 -16.53
N VAL A 36 -4.28 -14.08 -16.19
CA VAL A 36 -4.99 -12.89 -15.70
C VAL A 36 -5.68 -12.20 -16.87
N THR A 37 -6.93 -11.79 -16.68
CA THR A 37 -7.68 -11.02 -17.68
C THR A 37 -8.19 -9.73 -17.08
N ILE A 38 -8.21 -8.66 -17.88
CA ILE A 38 -8.62 -7.34 -17.44
C ILE A 38 -9.69 -6.80 -18.38
N ARG A 39 -10.78 -6.29 -17.81
CA ARG A 39 -11.89 -5.69 -18.57
C ARG A 39 -12.47 -4.51 -17.81
N GLU A 40 -12.74 -3.43 -18.52
CA GLU A 40 -13.51 -2.31 -17.97
C GLU A 40 -14.95 -2.77 -17.73
N VAL A 41 -15.45 -2.57 -16.52
CA VAL A 41 -16.79 -3.00 -16.14
C VAL A 41 -17.69 -1.85 -15.74
N ALA A 42 -17.16 -0.68 -15.40
CA ALA A 42 -17.97 0.51 -15.16
C ALA A 42 -17.15 1.76 -15.45
N ARG A 43 -17.82 2.88 -15.74
CA ARG A 43 -17.20 4.18 -15.94
C ARG A 43 -18.06 5.31 -15.37
N PHE A 44 -17.40 6.22 -14.67
CA PHE A 44 -18.02 7.41 -14.09
C PHE A 44 -17.86 8.60 -15.03
N SER A 45 -18.84 9.50 -14.99
CA SER A 45 -18.83 10.76 -15.74
C SER A 45 -19.05 11.93 -14.78
N GLY A 46 -18.77 13.15 -15.24
CA GLY A 46 -18.92 14.37 -14.45
C GLY A 46 -17.60 14.86 -13.86
N ASP A 47 -17.64 15.46 -12.68
CA ASP A 47 -16.50 16.05 -11.95
C ASP A 47 -16.20 15.36 -10.61
N TYR A 48 -17.03 14.39 -10.22
CA TYR A 48 -16.74 13.53 -9.07
C TYR A 48 -15.59 12.57 -9.39
N ARG A 49 -14.75 12.34 -8.38
CA ARG A 49 -13.59 11.45 -8.43
C ARG A 49 -13.89 10.25 -7.53
N PRO A 50 -13.93 9.03 -8.07
CA PRO A 50 -14.11 7.84 -7.25
C PRO A 50 -12.95 7.69 -6.26
N VAL A 51 -13.25 7.42 -4.99
CA VAL A 51 -12.25 7.31 -3.91
C VAL A 51 -12.34 6.03 -3.11
N ARG A 52 -13.53 5.39 -3.04
CA ARG A 52 -13.69 4.07 -2.41
C ARG A 52 -14.63 3.15 -3.18
N ILE A 53 -14.37 1.86 -3.12
CA ILE A 53 -15.28 0.79 -3.59
C ILE A 53 -15.46 -0.26 -2.49
N ALA A 54 -16.71 -0.62 -2.20
CA ALA A 54 -17.01 -1.65 -1.22
C ALA A 54 -18.17 -2.54 -1.67
N ARG A 55 -18.21 -3.78 -1.17
CA ARG A 55 -19.32 -4.70 -1.39
C ARG A 55 -20.20 -4.75 -0.14
N ASP A 56 -21.50 -4.52 -0.33
CA ASP A 56 -22.51 -4.80 0.69
C ASP A 56 -22.56 -6.33 0.91
N PRO A 57 -22.21 -6.85 2.10
CA PRO A 57 -22.15 -8.29 2.33
C PRO A 57 -23.53 -8.96 2.36
N VAL A 58 -24.60 -8.20 2.56
CA VAL A 58 -25.98 -8.72 2.64
C VAL A 58 -26.61 -8.77 1.25
N GLU A 59 -26.50 -7.70 0.47
CA GLU A 59 -27.06 -7.66 -0.89
C GLU A 59 -26.11 -8.20 -1.97
N GLY A 60 -24.81 -8.24 -1.67
CA GLY A 60 -23.76 -8.61 -2.61
C GLY A 60 -23.48 -7.59 -3.71
N LYS A 61 -24.06 -6.38 -3.62
CA LYS A 61 -23.89 -5.28 -4.59
C LYS A 61 -22.64 -4.45 -4.29
N LEU A 62 -22.05 -3.88 -5.33
CA LEU A 62 -20.91 -2.97 -5.23
C LEU A 62 -21.38 -1.52 -5.11
N TYR A 63 -20.73 -0.77 -4.23
CA TYR A 63 -20.94 0.65 -4.00
C TYR A 63 -19.63 1.39 -4.21
N VAL A 64 -19.72 2.60 -4.77
CA VAL A 64 -18.57 3.48 -4.98
C VAL A 64 -18.84 4.84 -4.35
N LEU A 65 -17.98 5.25 -3.45
CA LEU A 65 -17.93 6.62 -2.95
C LEU A 65 -17.11 7.46 -3.93
N ALA A 66 -17.65 8.59 -4.36
CA ALA A 66 -16.94 9.57 -5.16
C ALA A 66 -17.08 10.95 -4.54
N THR A 67 -15.99 11.72 -4.57
CA THR A 67 -15.91 13.06 -3.97
C THR A 67 -15.36 14.02 -5.01
N ARG A 68 -15.94 15.21 -5.08
CA ARG A 68 -15.44 16.26 -5.96
C ARG A 68 -14.30 17.00 -5.27
N ASP A 69 -13.20 17.22 -5.99
CA ASP A 69 -12.02 17.94 -5.51
C ASP A 69 -11.56 17.53 -4.08
N PRO A 70 -11.41 16.21 -3.80
CA PRO A 70 -11.19 15.69 -2.44
C PRO A 70 -9.92 16.24 -1.78
N ASP A 71 -8.94 16.67 -2.58
CA ASP A 71 -7.60 17.08 -2.13
C ASP A 71 -7.42 18.61 -2.12
N ARG A 72 -8.48 19.38 -2.39
CA ARG A 72 -8.42 20.85 -2.43
C ARG A 72 -9.32 21.49 -1.38
N SER A 73 -8.88 22.59 -0.79
CA SER A 73 -9.71 23.40 0.12
C SER A 73 -11.00 23.87 -0.55
N GLY A 74 -12.10 23.93 0.19
CA GLY A 74 -13.38 24.45 -0.29
C GLY A 74 -14.48 23.39 -0.36
N LEU A 75 -15.52 23.66 -1.17
CA LEU A 75 -16.67 22.77 -1.27
C LEU A 75 -16.31 21.48 -2.02
N ALA A 76 -16.35 20.35 -1.31
CA ALA A 76 -16.07 19.02 -1.85
C ALA A 76 -17.24 18.08 -1.57
N PRO A 77 -18.33 18.17 -2.36
CA PRO A 77 -19.48 17.31 -2.16
C PRO A 77 -19.12 15.86 -2.48
N SER A 78 -19.84 14.93 -1.84
CA SER A 78 -19.66 13.50 -2.03
C SER A 78 -20.97 12.81 -2.43
N VAL A 79 -20.83 11.77 -3.24
CA VAL A 79 -21.93 10.93 -3.73
C VAL A 79 -21.54 9.46 -3.59
N ILE A 80 -22.50 8.63 -3.21
CA ILE A 80 -22.39 7.17 -3.21
C ILE A 80 -23.20 6.63 -4.38
N TYR A 81 -22.50 5.97 -5.29
CA TYR A 81 -23.08 5.22 -6.40
C TYR A 81 -23.31 3.76 -5.99
N ARG A 82 -24.37 3.16 -6.51
CA ARG A 82 -24.55 1.70 -6.57
C ARG A 82 -24.25 1.23 -8.00
N LEU A 83 -23.45 0.19 -8.15
CA LEU A 83 -23.16 -0.39 -9.45
C LEU A 83 -24.24 -1.42 -9.80
N GLU A 84 -25.12 -1.07 -10.73
CA GLU A 84 -26.20 -1.97 -11.17
C GLU A 84 -25.75 -2.83 -12.34
N PRO A 85 -25.90 -4.17 -12.28
CA PRO A 85 -25.45 -5.05 -13.34
C PRO A 85 -26.31 -4.91 -14.61
N ASP A 86 -25.65 -4.84 -15.77
CA ASP A 86 -26.32 -4.72 -17.08
C ASP A 86 -26.64 -6.09 -17.73
N GLY A 87 -26.19 -7.19 -17.11
CA GLY A 87 -26.44 -8.58 -17.55
C GLY A 87 -25.40 -9.16 -18.51
N ASP A 88 -24.48 -8.36 -19.02
CA ASP A 88 -23.32 -8.76 -19.83
C ASP A 88 -21.99 -8.75 -19.03
N GLY A 89 -22.09 -8.52 -17.71
CA GLY A 89 -20.96 -8.41 -16.80
C GLY A 89 -20.39 -6.99 -16.68
N THR A 90 -20.98 -5.96 -17.32
CA THR A 90 -20.74 -4.55 -16.95
C THR A 90 -21.72 -4.08 -15.89
N PHE A 91 -21.47 -2.88 -15.38
CA PHE A 91 -22.31 -2.17 -14.45
C PHE A 91 -22.56 -0.74 -14.91
N THR A 92 -23.80 -0.29 -14.70
CA THR A 92 -24.19 1.11 -14.75
C THR A 92 -24.06 1.74 -13.35
N PRO A 93 -23.21 2.76 -13.14
CA PRO A 93 -23.20 3.50 -11.89
C PRO A 93 -24.46 4.34 -11.72
N VAL A 94 -25.23 4.06 -10.67
CA VAL A 94 -26.46 4.80 -10.32
C VAL A 94 -26.19 5.59 -9.04
N ALA A 95 -26.24 6.92 -9.12
CA ALA A 95 -26.13 7.79 -7.95
C ALA A 95 -27.28 7.49 -6.99
N LEU A 96 -26.96 7.12 -5.75
CA LEU A 96 -27.94 6.69 -4.76
C LEU A 96 -28.07 7.67 -3.60
N LEU A 97 -26.95 8.16 -3.06
CA LEU A 97 -26.93 9.00 -1.85
C LEU A 97 -25.98 10.17 -2.04
N GLN A 98 -26.41 11.37 -1.68
CA GLN A 98 -25.59 12.57 -1.61
C GLN A 98 -25.16 12.86 -0.17
N ASP A 99 -24.03 13.54 0.01
CA ASP A 99 -23.51 13.91 1.33
C ASP A 99 -24.48 14.72 2.19
N SER A 100 -25.32 15.54 1.57
CA SER A 100 -26.41 16.26 2.25
C SER A 100 -27.45 15.33 2.89
N GLU A 101 -27.54 14.07 2.45
CA GLU A 101 -28.41 13.03 3.02
C GLU A 101 -27.69 12.25 4.13
N PHE A 102 -26.43 11.86 3.89
CA PHE A 102 -25.68 11.03 4.84
C PHE A 102 -24.89 11.80 5.89
N GLY A 103 -24.73 13.11 5.74
CA GLY A 103 -24.17 14.01 6.76
C GLY A 103 -22.65 13.90 6.96
N ALA A 104 -21.89 13.49 5.95
CA ALA A 104 -20.43 13.45 5.98
C ALA A 104 -19.84 14.16 4.73
N PRO A 105 -19.58 15.48 4.77
CA PRO A 105 -19.00 16.21 3.64
C PRO A 105 -17.56 15.72 3.37
N ARG A 106 -17.06 15.88 2.14
CA ARG A 106 -15.70 15.43 1.74
C ARG A 106 -15.39 14.03 2.26
N ALA A 107 -16.27 13.10 1.97
CA ALA A 107 -16.11 11.71 2.39
C ALA A 107 -14.92 11.07 1.66
N LEU A 108 -14.06 10.39 2.41
CA LEU A 108 -12.87 9.69 1.89
C LEU A 108 -12.82 8.22 2.30
N GLY A 109 -13.69 7.80 3.21
CA GLY A 109 -13.80 6.41 3.65
C GLY A 109 -15.23 5.91 3.62
N MET A 110 -15.39 4.65 3.23
CA MET A 110 -16.67 3.94 3.18
C MET A 110 -16.43 2.46 3.46
N ALA A 111 -17.20 1.88 4.38
CA ALA A 111 -17.16 0.45 4.67
C ALA A 111 -18.53 -0.11 5.04
N PHE A 112 -18.75 -1.39 4.79
CA PHE A 112 -19.92 -2.11 5.27
C PHE A 112 -19.56 -2.96 6.48
N GLY A 113 -20.41 -2.91 7.50
CA GLY A 113 -20.43 -3.91 8.56
C GLY A 113 -20.98 -5.25 8.08
N PRO A 114 -20.73 -6.35 8.82
CA PRO A 114 -21.21 -7.68 8.45
C PRO A 114 -22.74 -7.79 8.39
N ASP A 115 -23.47 -6.87 9.03
CA ASP A 115 -24.92 -6.77 9.01
C ASP A 115 -25.48 -5.89 7.88
N GLY A 116 -24.62 -5.34 7.02
CA GLY A 116 -24.99 -4.43 5.94
C GLY A 116 -25.15 -2.97 6.39
N THR A 117 -24.81 -2.61 7.64
CA THR A 117 -24.70 -1.21 8.06
C THR A 117 -23.59 -0.52 7.28
N LEU A 118 -23.90 0.61 6.63
CA LEU A 118 -22.94 1.40 5.87
C LEU A 118 -22.30 2.46 6.77
N TYR A 119 -20.98 2.52 6.82
CA TYR A 119 -20.23 3.54 7.55
C TYR A 119 -19.50 4.45 6.56
N VAL A 120 -19.54 5.75 6.81
CA VAL A 120 -18.87 6.77 6.00
C VAL A 120 -18.10 7.70 6.93
N VAL A 121 -16.84 7.99 6.59
CA VAL A 121 -16.06 9.05 7.23
C VAL A 121 -15.80 10.18 6.24
N GLY A 122 -16.12 11.39 6.67
CA GLY A 122 -15.87 12.62 5.91
C GLY A 122 -15.26 13.71 6.76
N ASN A 123 -14.85 14.79 6.09
CA ASN A 123 -14.03 15.84 6.65
C ASN A 123 -14.67 17.21 6.40
N GLU A 124 -14.98 17.92 7.47
CA GLU A 124 -15.56 19.26 7.42
C GLU A 124 -14.47 20.30 7.62
N ASP A 125 -14.46 21.34 6.78
CA ASP A 125 -13.63 22.52 7.01
C ASP A 125 -14.26 23.36 8.13
N VAL A 126 -13.50 23.61 9.20
CA VAL A 126 -13.90 24.45 10.33
C VAL A 126 -13.18 25.79 10.21
N GLY A 127 -13.90 26.78 9.65
CA GLY A 127 -13.27 28.03 9.24
C GLY A 127 -12.32 27.80 8.06
N THR A 128 -11.16 28.48 8.05
CA THR A 128 -10.18 28.39 6.95
C THR A 128 -8.90 27.65 7.31
N THR A 129 -8.76 27.23 8.57
CA THR A 129 -7.49 26.72 9.11
C THR A 129 -7.62 25.39 9.83
N HIS A 130 -8.83 24.93 10.13
CA HIS A 130 -9.05 23.68 10.86
C HIS A 130 -9.93 22.74 10.06
N THR A 131 -9.85 21.47 10.39
CA THR A 131 -10.79 20.45 9.95
C THR A 131 -11.26 19.63 11.14
N ARG A 132 -12.37 18.93 10.95
CA ARG A 132 -12.83 17.86 11.84
C ARG A 132 -13.36 16.73 10.99
N PHE A 133 -13.25 15.50 11.47
CA PHE A 133 -13.90 14.38 10.81
C PHE A 133 -15.24 14.03 11.45
N VAL A 134 -16.13 13.47 10.63
CA VAL A 134 -17.48 13.05 11.01
C VAL A 134 -17.69 11.63 10.49
N ILE A 135 -18.13 10.74 11.37
CA ILE A 135 -18.44 9.35 11.05
C ILE A 135 -19.94 9.15 11.16
N GLN A 136 -20.53 8.69 10.08
CA GLN A 136 -21.96 8.46 9.94
C GLN A 136 -22.21 6.99 9.68
N ARG A 137 -23.30 6.45 10.24
CA ARG A 137 -23.82 5.13 9.90
C ARG A 137 -25.17 5.23 9.23
N GLY A 138 -25.34 4.51 8.13
CA GLY A 138 -26.58 4.33 7.42
C GLY A 138 -27.09 2.91 7.65
N ARG A 139 -28.34 2.79 8.11
CA ARG A 139 -29.05 1.50 8.16
C ARG A 139 -30.24 1.54 7.22
N ARG A 140 -30.55 0.39 6.64
CA ARG A 140 -31.70 0.29 5.74
C ARG A 140 -33.00 0.14 6.51
N GLU A 141 -33.99 0.93 6.10
CA GLU A 141 -35.38 0.79 6.50
C GLU A 141 -36.23 0.70 5.23
N GLY A 142 -36.46 -0.54 4.77
CA GLY A 142 -37.06 -0.79 3.46
C GLY A 142 -36.12 -0.38 2.33
N GLU A 143 -36.58 0.51 1.44
CA GLU A 143 -35.77 1.06 0.34
C GLU A 143 -34.97 2.31 0.75
N ASN A 144 -35.19 2.85 1.96
CA ASN A 144 -34.57 4.08 2.42
C ASN A 144 -33.37 3.80 3.34
N TRP A 145 -32.52 4.81 3.47
CA TRP A 145 -31.44 4.85 4.44
C TRP A 145 -31.80 5.78 5.59
N VAL A 146 -31.58 5.31 6.82
CA VAL A 146 -31.64 6.12 8.03
C VAL A 146 -30.23 6.34 8.53
N TRP A 147 -29.85 7.61 8.63
CA TRP A 147 -28.51 8.05 8.98
C TRP A 147 -28.44 8.51 10.43
N GLU A 148 -27.35 8.16 11.09
CA GLU A 148 -27.06 8.54 12.48
C GLU A 148 -25.57 8.82 12.65
N ASN A 149 -25.26 9.88 13.40
CA ASN A 149 -23.88 10.21 13.75
C ASN A 149 -23.32 9.19 14.75
N VAL A 150 -22.21 8.55 14.36
CA VAL A 150 -21.46 7.65 15.25
C VAL A 150 -20.52 8.47 16.10
N ALA A 151 -19.67 9.27 15.46
CA ALA A 151 -18.70 10.11 16.12
C ALA A 151 -18.35 11.37 15.33
N THR A 152 -17.90 12.41 16.03
CA THR A 152 -17.34 13.64 15.48
C THR A 152 -16.12 14.05 16.28
N SER A 153 -15.05 14.44 15.60
CA SER A 153 -13.86 14.96 16.27
C SER A 153 -14.04 16.41 16.69
N GLU A 154 -13.34 16.82 17.75
CA GLU A 154 -13.03 18.24 17.92
C GLU A 154 -12.18 18.73 16.72
N PRO A 155 -12.24 20.03 16.38
CA PRO A 155 -11.41 20.58 15.32
C PRO A 155 -9.92 20.49 15.64
N TYR A 156 -9.13 20.21 14.62
CA TYR A 156 -7.67 20.27 14.64
C TYR A 156 -7.15 21.04 13.43
N LEU A 157 -5.96 21.61 13.56
CA LEU A 157 -5.32 22.51 12.63
C LEU A 157 -4.86 21.77 11.37
N LEU A 158 -5.11 22.37 10.22
CA LEU A 158 -4.54 21.96 8.93
C LEU A 158 -3.05 22.35 8.87
N SER A 159 -2.22 21.62 8.15
CA SER A 159 -0.78 21.92 8.01
C SER A 159 -0.50 22.99 6.96
N HIS A 160 -1.46 23.29 6.08
CA HIS A 160 -1.28 24.22 4.95
C HIS A 160 -0.03 23.93 4.09
N THR A 161 0.41 22.66 4.09
CA THR A 161 1.33 22.11 3.10
C THR A 161 0.55 21.81 1.80
N TRP A 162 1.14 21.05 0.87
CA TRP A 162 0.42 20.60 -0.32
C TRP A 162 -0.71 19.62 0.00
N PHE A 163 -0.58 18.86 1.09
CA PHE A 163 -1.51 17.80 1.44
C PHE A 163 -1.75 17.74 2.95
N ASP A 164 -3.02 17.75 3.35
CA ASP A 164 -3.43 17.34 4.69
C ASP A 164 -3.92 15.89 4.59
N HIS A 165 -3.28 14.95 5.32
CA HIS A 165 -3.70 13.55 5.36
C HIS A 165 -4.90 13.40 6.30
N ARG A 166 -6.05 13.90 5.85
CA ARG A 166 -7.30 13.92 6.61
C ARG A 166 -7.81 12.50 6.87
N ALA A 167 -8.86 12.39 7.71
CA ALA A 167 -9.44 11.09 8.01
C ALA A 167 -9.94 10.40 6.73
N SER A 168 -9.50 9.16 6.51
CA SER A 168 -9.68 8.45 5.23
C SER A 168 -10.12 7.01 5.43
N GLY A 169 -9.20 6.05 5.43
CA GLY A 169 -9.53 4.62 5.55
C GLY A 169 -10.42 4.34 6.77
N ILE A 170 -11.49 3.59 6.55
CA ILE A 170 -12.38 3.09 7.60
C ILE A 170 -12.67 1.63 7.31
N ILE A 171 -12.56 0.77 8.32
CA ILE A 171 -13.03 -0.62 8.24
C ILE A 171 -13.83 -0.98 9.47
N VAL A 172 -14.65 -2.02 9.33
CA VAL A 172 -15.39 -2.62 10.43
C VAL A 172 -14.68 -3.91 10.84
N SER A 173 -14.51 -4.15 12.14
CA SER A 173 -13.98 -5.41 12.65
C SER A 173 -14.85 -6.59 12.19
N PRO A 174 -14.29 -7.81 12.03
CA PRO A 174 -15.04 -8.96 11.54
C PRO A 174 -16.28 -9.31 12.37
N ASP A 175 -16.28 -9.00 13.66
CA ASP A 175 -17.41 -9.19 14.57
C ASP A 175 -18.45 -8.05 14.51
N GLY A 176 -18.20 -7.00 13.73
CA GLY A 176 -19.08 -5.84 13.57
C GLY A 176 -19.05 -4.83 14.72
N SER A 177 -18.22 -5.02 15.74
CA SER A 177 -18.29 -4.26 16.99
C SER A 177 -17.51 -2.94 16.96
N THR A 178 -16.47 -2.85 16.12
CA THR A 178 -15.47 -1.78 16.18
C THR A 178 -15.21 -1.22 14.79
N LEU A 179 -15.16 0.11 14.69
CA LEU A 179 -14.63 0.84 13.55
C LEU A 179 -13.16 1.14 13.82
N LEU A 180 -12.32 0.84 12.84
CA LEU A 180 -10.97 1.34 12.80
C LEU A 180 -10.89 2.42 11.73
N VAL A 181 -10.35 3.59 12.08
CA VAL A 181 -10.35 4.77 11.20
C VAL A 181 -8.95 5.37 11.16
N ASN A 182 -8.38 5.55 9.97
CA ASN A 182 -7.17 6.34 9.81
C ASN A 182 -7.51 7.81 10.04
N SER A 183 -6.84 8.41 11.02
CA SER A 183 -6.78 9.85 11.23
C SER A 183 -5.34 10.26 10.96
N GLY A 184 -5.08 10.59 9.69
CA GLY A 184 -3.73 10.77 9.20
C GLY A 184 -3.01 11.96 9.82
N SER A 185 -1.72 12.03 9.51
CA SER A 185 -0.83 13.11 9.88
C SER A 185 -1.28 14.42 9.24
N ARG A 186 -1.24 15.51 10.00
CA ARG A 186 -1.33 16.82 9.37
C ARG A 186 -0.03 17.17 8.65
N THR A 187 1.12 16.77 9.17
CA THR A 187 2.43 17.09 8.58
C THR A 187 2.87 16.12 7.47
N ASP A 188 3.75 16.59 6.60
CA ASP A 188 4.45 15.76 5.62
C ASP A 188 5.58 14.95 6.25
N HIS A 189 6.34 15.59 7.14
CA HIS A 189 7.58 15.04 7.73
C HIS A 189 7.82 15.53 9.17
N GLY A 190 6.77 15.94 9.90
CA GLY A 190 6.85 16.44 11.29
C GLY A 190 7.24 17.91 11.42
N GLU A 191 7.12 18.68 10.35
CA GLU A 191 7.39 20.11 10.33
C GLU A 191 6.47 20.92 11.26
N MET A 192 6.96 22.08 11.70
CA MET A 192 6.18 23.00 12.53
C MET A 192 5.33 23.88 11.62
N TYR A 193 4.01 23.92 11.88
CA TYR A 193 3.13 24.90 11.24
C TYR A 193 2.08 25.40 12.23
N GLY A 194 1.93 26.73 12.34
CA GLY A 194 0.95 27.33 13.24
C GLY A 194 1.22 27.09 14.73
N GLY A 195 2.47 26.77 15.09
CA GLY A 195 2.89 26.51 16.47
C GLY A 195 2.67 25.07 16.95
N VAL A 196 2.23 24.16 16.07
CA VAL A 196 2.08 22.74 16.34
C VAL A 196 2.64 21.88 15.19
N ARG A 197 2.98 20.62 15.49
CA ARG A 197 3.43 19.61 14.52
C ARG A 197 2.32 18.60 14.29
N GLU A 198 2.27 17.57 15.12
CA GLU A 198 1.09 16.72 15.26
C GLU A 198 0.24 17.20 16.43
N GLU A 199 -1.06 16.92 16.34
CA GLU A 199 -2.04 17.21 17.39
C GLU A 199 -2.61 15.92 17.97
N GLY A 200 -3.52 16.05 18.94
CA GLY A 200 -4.11 14.91 19.63
C GLY A 200 -4.83 13.93 18.70
N LEU A 201 -5.38 14.40 17.58
CA LEU A 201 -6.12 13.57 16.63
C LEU A 201 -5.33 13.11 15.40
N THR A 202 -4.07 13.49 15.23
CA THR A 202 -3.33 13.23 13.99
C THR A 202 -2.28 12.13 14.14
N ALA A 203 -1.93 11.48 13.03
CA ALA A 203 -1.01 10.35 12.93
C ALA A 203 -1.43 9.09 13.72
N LEU A 204 -2.65 8.60 13.48
CA LEU A 204 -3.29 7.52 14.24
C LEU A 204 -4.13 6.58 13.41
N ILE A 205 -4.24 5.35 13.94
CA ILE A 205 -5.43 4.54 13.73
C ILE A 205 -6.31 4.65 14.98
N LEU A 206 -7.52 5.17 14.81
CA LEU A 206 -8.53 5.29 15.86
C LEU A 206 -9.32 3.99 15.99
N LYS A 207 -9.80 3.72 17.21
CA LYS A 207 -10.68 2.59 17.58
C LYS A 207 -11.99 3.13 18.13
N ILE A 208 -13.10 2.94 17.42
CA ILE A 208 -14.38 3.55 17.76
C ILE A 208 -15.46 2.46 17.85
N PRO A 209 -16.26 2.38 18.92
CA PRO A 209 -17.38 1.44 18.97
C PRO A 209 -18.36 1.70 17.81
N ALA A 210 -18.69 0.67 17.04
CA ALA A 210 -19.53 0.80 15.85
C ALA A 210 -21.00 1.16 16.18
N ASP A 211 -21.42 0.89 17.42
CA ASP A 211 -22.72 1.23 17.98
C ASP A 211 -22.74 2.59 18.71
N ALA A 212 -21.61 3.30 18.81
CA ALA A 212 -21.57 4.64 19.40
C ALA A 212 -22.56 5.60 18.71
N THR A 213 -23.08 6.55 19.48
CA THR A 213 -24.02 7.55 18.99
C THR A 213 -23.59 8.92 19.51
N ASN A 214 -23.37 9.87 18.60
CA ASN A 214 -22.93 11.23 18.92
C ASN A 214 -21.68 11.30 19.81
N LEU A 215 -20.74 10.36 19.62
CA LEU A 215 -19.47 10.38 20.35
C LEU A 215 -18.63 11.59 19.92
N VAL A 216 -18.12 12.35 20.89
CA VAL A 216 -17.16 13.42 20.62
C VAL A 216 -15.76 12.93 20.94
N LEU A 217 -14.86 12.97 19.96
CA LEU A 217 -13.46 12.61 20.12
C LEU A 217 -12.64 13.88 20.41
N PRO A 218 -12.01 14.02 21.58
CA PRO A 218 -11.25 15.21 21.93
C PRO A 218 -9.98 15.33 21.09
N ASN A 219 -9.55 16.56 20.80
CA ASN A 219 -8.23 16.84 20.23
C ASN A 219 -7.16 16.80 21.32
N ASP A 220 -7.06 15.67 22.03
CA ASP A 220 -6.14 15.43 23.13
C ASP A 220 -5.71 13.95 23.13
N ARG A 221 -4.42 13.71 22.86
CA ARG A 221 -3.81 12.37 22.77
C ARG A 221 -4.03 11.56 24.05
N GLN A 222 -3.86 12.17 25.22
CA GLN A 222 -3.97 11.49 26.49
C GLN A 222 -5.42 11.12 26.80
N ALA A 223 -6.36 12.01 26.50
CA ALA A 223 -7.79 11.76 26.66
C ALA A 223 -8.28 10.66 25.72
N LEU A 224 -7.82 10.64 24.46
CA LEU A 224 -8.13 9.57 23.51
C LEU A 224 -7.64 8.21 24.00
N LYS A 225 -6.39 8.14 24.51
CA LYS A 225 -5.83 6.91 25.09
C LYS A 225 -6.60 6.47 26.34
N ALA A 226 -6.92 7.41 27.23
CA ALA A 226 -7.72 7.13 28.42
C ALA A 226 -9.15 6.65 28.09
N GLY A 227 -9.72 7.12 26.98
CA GLY A 227 -11.00 6.68 26.44
C GLY A 227 -10.95 5.37 25.67
N GLY A 228 -9.76 4.80 25.42
CA GLY A 228 -9.59 3.57 24.63
C GLY A 228 -9.82 3.78 23.12
N TYR A 229 -9.68 5.01 22.63
CA TYR A 229 -9.96 5.36 21.23
C TYR A 229 -8.74 5.32 20.30
N VAL A 230 -7.56 4.97 20.81
CA VAL A 230 -6.33 4.84 20.01
C VAL A 230 -6.04 3.36 19.80
N TYR A 231 -6.07 2.91 18.55
CA TYR A 231 -5.62 1.57 18.17
C TYR A 231 -4.10 1.56 18.00
N ALA A 232 -3.58 2.40 17.12
CA ALA A 232 -2.14 2.52 16.83
C ALA A 232 -1.75 3.98 16.64
N GLU A 233 -0.48 4.28 16.87
CA GLU A 233 0.10 5.62 16.77
C GLU A 233 1.23 5.66 15.72
N GLY A 234 1.54 6.85 15.22
CA GLY A 234 2.71 7.08 14.38
C GLY A 234 2.61 6.50 12.97
N THR A 235 1.39 6.43 12.43
CA THR A 235 1.13 6.23 11.00
C THR A 235 0.98 7.59 10.32
N ARG A 236 1.49 7.78 9.10
CA ARG A 236 1.44 9.07 8.39
C ARG A 236 0.17 9.24 7.58
N ASN A 237 -0.03 8.44 6.54
CA ASN A 237 -1.18 8.48 5.66
C ASN A 237 -1.59 7.06 5.31
N THR A 238 -2.11 6.33 6.30
CA THR A 238 -2.56 4.94 6.09
C THR A 238 -3.91 4.95 5.41
N PHE A 239 -3.88 5.31 4.13
CA PHE A 239 -5.07 5.59 3.36
C PHE A 239 -5.94 4.34 3.24
N ASP A 240 -5.34 3.15 3.18
CA ASP A 240 -6.09 1.90 3.19
C ASP A 240 -5.45 0.80 4.04
N PHE A 241 -6.31 -0.01 4.65
CA PHE A 241 -5.91 -1.10 5.54
C PHE A 241 -7.03 -2.14 5.64
N ALA A 242 -6.67 -3.40 5.80
CA ALA A 242 -7.60 -4.51 5.74
C ALA A 242 -7.18 -5.68 6.64
N TYR A 243 -8.17 -6.44 7.08
CA TYR A 243 -7.93 -7.72 7.76
C TYR A 243 -7.52 -8.77 6.73
N ALA A 244 -6.38 -9.40 6.96
CA ALA A 244 -6.01 -10.62 6.27
C ALA A 244 -6.86 -11.81 6.75
N PRO A 245 -6.87 -12.94 6.02
CA PRO A 245 -7.77 -14.07 6.31
C PRO A 245 -7.45 -14.77 7.63
N ASN A 246 -6.25 -14.57 8.17
CA ASN A 246 -5.82 -15.03 9.48
C ASN A 246 -6.31 -14.13 10.64
N GLY A 247 -7.04 -13.05 10.35
CA GLY A 247 -7.56 -12.10 11.32
C GLY A 247 -6.57 -11.01 11.75
N GLU A 248 -5.38 -10.96 11.16
CA GLU A 248 -4.41 -9.91 11.42
C GLU A 248 -4.66 -8.68 10.54
N LEU A 249 -4.35 -7.50 11.06
CA LEU A 249 -4.60 -6.24 10.39
C LEU A 249 -3.34 -5.73 9.69
N PHE A 250 -3.46 -5.38 8.42
CA PHE A 250 -2.37 -4.81 7.63
C PHE A 250 -2.78 -3.45 7.07
N GLY A 251 -1.87 -2.48 7.06
CA GLY A 251 -2.10 -1.16 6.51
C GLY A 251 -0.97 -0.70 5.60
N LEU A 252 -1.34 0.02 4.54
CA LEU A 252 -0.41 0.65 3.61
C LEU A 252 -0.25 2.11 4.01
N ASP A 253 0.97 2.54 4.31
CA ASP A 253 1.26 3.90 4.76
C ASP A 253 2.11 4.63 3.73
N ASN A 254 1.72 5.87 3.39
CA ASN A 254 2.48 6.68 2.44
C ASN A 254 3.59 7.46 3.16
N ALA A 255 4.81 7.41 2.62
CA ALA A 255 5.96 8.20 3.03
C ALA A 255 5.83 9.68 2.60
N GLY A 256 6.71 10.53 3.12
CA GLY A 256 6.77 11.96 2.81
C GLY A 256 7.59 12.29 1.56
N ASP A 257 7.96 13.56 1.38
CA ASP A 257 8.64 14.04 0.18
C ASP A 257 10.12 13.61 0.04
N ARG A 258 10.69 12.99 1.08
CA ARG A 258 12.03 12.38 1.06
C ARG A 258 11.92 10.97 0.49
N ASP A 259 12.95 10.48 -0.21
CA ASP A 259 12.97 9.13 -0.81
C ASP A 259 13.04 7.97 0.22
N ASP A 260 12.29 8.07 1.30
CA ASP A 260 12.06 7.03 2.30
C ASP A 260 11.11 5.97 1.75
N SER A 261 11.30 4.71 2.16
CA SER A 261 10.43 3.61 1.72
C SER A 261 8.99 3.86 2.14
N GLU A 262 8.06 3.58 1.24
CA GLU A 262 6.65 3.39 1.56
C GLU A 262 6.49 2.13 2.43
N GLU A 263 5.40 2.04 3.19
CA GLU A 263 5.28 1.02 4.24
C GLU A 263 4.08 0.09 4.03
N LEU A 264 4.31 -1.20 4.35
CA LEU A 264 3.26 -2.15 4.72
C LEU A 264 3.46 -2.53 6.18
N ASN A 265 2.47 -2.21 7.01
CA ASN A 265 2.54 -2.37 8.44
C ASN A 265 1.62 -3.49 8.93
N TRP A 266 2.14 -4.39 9.77
CA TRP A 266 1.30 -5.27 10.59
C TRP A 266 0.75 -4.48 11.78
N LEU A 267 -0.45 -3.91 11.62
CA LEU A 267 -1.10 -2.98 12.55
C LEU A 267 -1.60 -3.70 13.81
N ARG A 268 -1.08 -3.32 14.97
CA ARG A 268 -1.39 -3.95 16.26
C ARG A 268 -1.73 -2.90 17.30
N GLU A 269 -2.72 -3.24 18.13
CA GLU A 269 -3.17 -2.35 19.20
C GLU A 269 -2.02 -1.99 20.15
N GLY A 270 -1.89 -0.69 20.46
CA GLY A 270 -0.88 -0.14 21.36
C GLY A 270 0.52 0.01 20.77
N GLN A 271 0.74 -0.29 19.49
CA GLN A 271 2.03 -0.08 18.82
C GLN A 271 2.16 1.35 18.26
N HIS A 272 3.42 1.75 18.04
CA HIS A 272 3.79 3.02 17.42
C HIS A 272 4.67 2.76 16.19
N TYR A 273 4.28 3.29 15.03
CA TYR A 273 4.93 2.98 13.73
C TYR A 273 6.03 3.97 13.33
N GLY A 274 6.19 5.04 14.11
CA GLY A 274 7.42 5.82 14.15
C GLY A 274 7.27 7.24 13.64
N PHE A 275 6.25 7.53 12.81
CA PHE A 275 6.00 8.89 12.34
C PHE A 275 5.75 9.85 13.52
N PRO A 276 6.30 11.08 13.52
CA PRO A 276 7.13 11.65 12.45
C PRO A 276 8.64 11.41 12.62
N TRP A 277 9.09 10.72 13.68
CA TRP A 277 10.52 10.51 13.98
C TRP A 277 11.23 9.52 13.07
N ARG A 278 10.47 8.56 12.51
CA ARG A 278 10.94 7.51 11.62
C ARG A 278 9.92 7.32 10.49
N ILE A 279 10.41 7.23 9.25
CA ILE A 279 9.60 6.99 8.05
C ILE A 279 10.29 5.88 7.26
N GLY A 280 9.57 4.83 6.92
CA GLY A 280 10.12 3.57 6.47
C GLY A 280 11.04 2.98 7.54
N THR A 281 12.34 2.95 7.24
CA THR A 281 13.38 2.54 8.21
C THR A 281 14.36 3.67 8.53
N SER A 282 14.14 4.85 7.96
CA SER A 282 14.99 6.02 8.08
C SER A 282 14.59 6.85 9.29
N THR A 283 15.58 7.45 9.96
CA THR A 283 15.31 8.46 11.00
C THR A 283 15.14 9.83 10.35
N THR A 284 14.09 10.56 10.71
CA THR A 284 13.80 11.88 10.11
C THR A 284 14.93 12.86 10.41
N PRO A 285 15.66 13.36 9.40
CA PRO A 285 16.94 14.03 9.64
C PRO A 285 16.81 15.44 10.22
N MET A 286 15.62 16.05 10.14
CA MET A 286 15.33 17.39 10.68
C MET A 286 15.63 17.52 12.18
N GLN A 287 15.61 16.40 12.92
CA GLN A 287 15.85 16.37 14.36
C GLN A 287 17.32 16.52 14.77
N PHE A 288 18.26 16.48 13.81
CA PHE A 288 19.69 16.50 14.11
C PHE A 288 20.32 17.86 13.83
N GLU A 289 21.07 18.37 14.82
CA GLU A 289 21.78 19.63 14.70
C GLU A 289 22.74 19.62 13.49
N GLY A 290 22.59 20.63 12.63
CA GLY A 290 23.46 20.82 11.48
C GLY A 290 23.02 20.05 10.24
N TYR A 291 21.83 19.43 10.25
CA TYR A 291 21.23 18.87 9.05
C TYR A 291 21.14 19.91 7.92
N ASP A 292 21.66 19.57 6.74
CA ASP A 292 21.55 20.40 5.55
C ASP A 292 20.74 19.65 4.49
N PRO A 293 19.45 20.01 4.27
CA PRO A 293 18.59 19.36 3.28
C PRO A 293 19.14 19.49 1.86
N ASP A 294 19.97 20.50 1.58
CA ASP A 294 20.59 20.69 0.27
C ASP A 294 21.75 19.71 0.00
N GLN A 295 22.23 19.01 1.04
CA GLN A 295 23.23 17.95 0.95
C GLN A 295 22.60 16.54 1.11
N ASP A 296 21.30 16.45 1.39
CA ASP A 296 20.60 15.17 1.53
C ASP A 296 20.20 14.64 0.14
N PRO A 297 20.78 13.53 -0.34
CA PRO A 297 20.49 13.03 -1.68
C PRO A 297 19.05 12.50 -1.81
N PHE A 298 18.35 12.26 -0.69
CA PHE A 298 16.96 11.78 -0.67
C PHE A 298 15.98 12.93 -0.88
N VAL A 299 16.34 14.16 -0.53
CA VAL A 299 15.46 15.31 -0.62
C VAL A 299 15.48 15.90 -2.03
N GLN A 300 14.31 16.23 -2.55
CA GLN A 300 14.18 16.83 -3.87
C GLN A 300 14.33 18.36 -3.80
N ARG A 301 15.50 18.88 -4.20
CA ARG A 301 15.76 20.33 -4.21
C ARG A 301 14.74 21.13 -5.03
N ASP A 302 14.23 20.57 -6.12
CA ASP A 302 13.27 21.25 -7.00
C ASP A 302 11.92 21.56 -6.35
N ARG A 303 11.61 20.93 -5.20
CA ARG A 303 10.44 21.29 -4.39
C ARG A 303 10.64 22.56 -3.56
N ASN A 304 11.88 23.04 -3.41
CA ASN A 304 12.21 24.32 -2.77
C ASN A 304 12.38 25.48 -3.79
N THR A 305 11.41 25.65 -4.70
CA THR A 305 11.50 26.65 -5.78
C THR A 305 11.68 28.10 -5.32
N ASN A 306 11.31 28.42 -4.08
CA ASN A 306 11.36 29.78 -3.53
C ASN A 306 12.46 29.98 -2.46
N ASN A 307 13.29 28.97 -2.21
CA ASN A 307 14.35 29.00 -1.20
C ASN A 307 13.86 29.43 0.20
N LEU A 308 12.63 29.03 0.55
CA LEU A 308 12.01 29.34 1.83
C LEU A 308 12.32 28.19 2.79
N ALA A 309 12.92 28.52 3.94
CA ALA A 309 13.32 27.53 4.94
C ALA A 309 12.16 27.00 5.79
N ASP A 310 10.95 27.57 5.66
CA ASP A 310 9.89 27.42 6.66
C ASP A 310 8.47 27.67 6.09
N THR A 311 8.11 26.96 5.01
CA THR A 311 6.69 26.89 4.59
C THR A 311 6.06 25.53 4.89
N GLY A 312 6.83 24.60 5.47
CA GLY A 312 6.45 23.20 5.66
C GLY A 312 6.49 22.34 4.40
N TRP A 313 7.17 22.81 3.34
CA TRP A 313 7.19 22.16 2.01
C TRP A 313 8.55 21.54 1.69
N TYR A 314 9.55 21.84 2.52
CA TYR A 314 10.91 21.42 2.32
C TYR A 314 11.52 21.11 3.67
N PHE A 315 12.35 20.08 3.69
CA PHE A 315 13.13 19.67 4.85
C PHE A 315 14.01 20.81 5.34
N SER A 316 14.24 20.90 6.65
CA SER A 316 15.07 21.94 7.27
C SER A 316 15.74 21.44 8.55
N ASN A 317 16.84 22.08 8.96
CA ASN A 317 17.41 21.87 10.29
C ASN A 317 16.43 22.44 11.32
N ASP A 318 15.88 21.58 12.18
CA ASP A 318 14.91 21.98 13.20
C ASP A 318 15.43 21.66 14.61
N PRO A 319 16.14 22.60 15.25
CA PRO A 319 16.59 22.44 16.64
C PRO A 319 15.47 22.31 17.67
N THR A 320 14.20 22.48 17.25
CA THR A 320 13.01 22.36 18.10
C THR A 320 12.19 21.11 17.75
N TYR A 321 12.73 20.20 16.94
CA TYR A 321 12.13 18.90 16.68
C TYR A 321 12.04 18.13 18.01
N PRO A 322 10.87 17.59 18.39
CA PRO A 322 10.70 16.94 19.67
C PRO A 322 11.46 15.61 19.71
N ASP A 323 11.99 15.26 20.88
CA ASP A 323 12.48 13.91 21.13
C ASP A 323 11.34 12.88 20.98
N PRO A 324 11.63 11.65 20.53
CA PRO A 324 10.70 10.54 20.63
C PRO A 324 10.12 10.36 22.05
N PRO A 325 8.86 9.95 22.21
CA PRO A 325 8.29 9.75 23.54
C PRO A 325 9.06 8.71 24.34
N GLU A 326 9.35 9.01 25.60
CA GLU A 326 10.16 8.15 26.46
C GLU A 326 9.56 6.73 26.57
N GLY A 327 10.40 5.71 26.35
CA GLY A 327 10.02 4.31 26.48
C GLY A 327 9.21 3.74 25.32
N VAL A 328 8.92 4.53 24.27
CA VAL A 328 8.29 4.01 23.05
C VAL A 328 9.32 3.28 22.19
N VAL A 329 8.97 2.08 21.75
CA VAL A 329 9.72 1.31 20.75
C VAL A 329 8.93 1.35 19.46
N PHE A 330 9.56 1.87 18.39
CA PHE A 330 8.92 1.91 17.09
C PHE A 330 8.90 0.52 16.44
N VAL A 331 7.82 0.23 15.74
CA VAL A 331 7.65 -0.97 14.93
C VAL A 331 8.05 -0.65 13.50
N ASP A 332 9.03 -1.39 12.98
CA ASP A 332 9.44 -1.26 11.59
C ASP A 332 8.38 -1.85 10.63
N PRO A 333 8.30 -1.32 9.41
CA PRO A 333 7.46 -1.89 8.36
C PRO A 333 7.93 -3.29 7.94
N ILE A 334 7.05 -4.03 7.27
CA ILE A 334 7.33 -5.40 6.83
C ILE A 334 8.35 -5.36 5.68
N PRO A 335 9.56 -5.93 5.85
CA PRO A 335 10.60 -5.87 4.83
C PRO A 335 10.19 -6.59 3.54
N ASN A 336 10.41 -5.92 2.40
CA ASN A 336 10.25 -6.50 1.09
C ASN A 336 11.54 -7.18 0.64
N VAL A 337 11.43 -8.45 0.28
CA VAL A 337 12.53 -9.30 -0.21
C VAL A 337 12.57 -9.40 -1.74
N GLY A 338 11.73 -8.62 -2.42
CA GLY A 338 11.69 -8.48 -3.88
C GLY A 338 10.73 -9.43 -4.59
N PRO A 339 10.81 -9.53 -5.93
CA PRO A 339 11.69 -8.77 -6.83
C PRO A 339 11.09 -7.49 -7.39
N TYR A 340 9.96 -7.02 -6.84
CA TYR A 340 9.27 -5.85 -7.37
C TYR A 340 9.06 -4.78 -6.29
N ALA A 341 8.89 -3.54 -6.73
CA ALA A 341 8.67 -2.38 -5.87
C ALA A 341 9.72 -2.27 -4.75
N ASP A 342 10.99 -2.61 -5.04
CA ASP A 342 12.07 -2.75 -4.06
C ASP A 342 13.28 -1.87 -4.38
N ARG A 343 13.07 -0.73 -5.04
CA ARG A 343 14.12 0.25 -5.30
C ARG A 343 14.28 1.22 -4.15
N TYR A 344 15.51 1.60 -3.85
CA TYR A 344 15.83 2.55 -2.79
C TYR A 344 17.01 3.43 -3.17
N ARG A 345 17.14 4.59 -2.52
CA ARG A 345 18.32 5.43 -2.65
C ARG A 345 19.39 4.97 -1.65
N ASP A 346 20.59 4.70 -2.14
CA ASP A 346 21.73 4.35 -1.27
C ASP A 346 22.21 5.59 -0.50
N GLU A 347 22.34 5.46 0.82
CA GLU A 347 22.74 6.57 1.70
C GLU A 347 24.17 7.07 1.47
N THR A 348 25.05 6.21 0.97
CA THR A 348 26.47 6.54 0.78
C THR A 348 26.72 7.17 -0.59
N THR A 349 26.13 6.62 -1.64
CA THR A 349 26.36 7.08 -3.02
C THR A 349 25.31 8.06 -3.50
N GLY A 350 24.11 8.05 -2.92
CA GLY A 350 22.95 8.78 -3.40
C GLY A 350 22.35 8.20 -4.68
N GLU A 351 22.83 7.06 -5.18
CA GLU A 351 22.28 6.41 -6.37
C GLU A 351 21.02 5.61 -6.03
N VAL A 352 20.13 5.42 -7.00
CA VAL A 352 18.98 4.52 -6.84
C VAL A 352 19.40 3.11 -7.24
N VAL A 353 19.14 2.16 -6.35
CA VAL A 353 19.56 0.76 -6.45
C VAL A 353 18.35 -0.14 -6.30
N ASP A 354 18.39 -1.29 -6.97
CA ASP A 354 17.40 -2.36 -6.85
C ASP A 354 17.85 -3.35 -5.76
N ALA A 355 17.01 -3.58 -4.75
CA ALA A 355 17.37 -4.41 -3.61
C ALA A 355 17.56 -5.87 -4.00
N SER A 356 16.79 -6.37 -4.97
CA SER A 356 16.92 -7.73 -5.49
C SER A 356 18.20 -7.94 -6.28
N GLU A 357 18.67 -6.93 -7.01
CA GLU A 357 19.95 -7.02 -7.74
C GLU A 357 21.16 -7.09 -6.79
N THR A 358 21.02 -6.52 -5.59
CA THR A 358 22.10 -6.46 -4.58
C THR A 358 21.96 -7.50 -3.46
N GLY A 359 20.84 -8.22 -3.40
CA GLY A 359 20.57 -9.24 -2.38
C GLY A 359 20.29 -8.65 -0.99
N THR A 360 19.71 -7.44 -0.94
CA THR A 360 19.27 -6.76 0.29
C THR A 360 17.74 -6.67 0.34
N THR A 361 17.21 -5.99 1.35
CA THR A 361 15.78 -5.71 1.53
C THR A 361 15.57 -4.23 1.79
N ILE A 362 14.36 -3.73 1.55
CA ILE A 362 13.95 -2.36 1.89
C ILE A 362 12.80 -2.37 2.91
N GLY A 363 12.44 -1.20 3.44
CA GLY A 363 11.38 -1.02 4.44
C GLY A 363 10.09 -1.74 4.05
N THR A 364 9.47 -1.34 2.94
CA THR A 364 8.54 -2.23 2.19
C THR A 364 8.55 -1.90 0.71
N PHE A 365 8.12 -0.71 0.28
CA PHE A 365 8.03 -0.40 -1.14
C PHE A 365 8.93 0.76 -1.54
N THR A 366 9.29 0.81 -2.83
CA THR A 366 9.97 1.95 -3.43
C THR A 366 9.26 3.24 -3.03
N ALA A 367 10.03 4.26 -2.64
CA ALA A 367 9.52 5.58 -2.31
C ALA A 367 8.62 6.14 -3.42
N HIS A 368 7.59 6.89 -3.03
CA HIS A 368 6.69 7.64 -3.90
C HIS A 368 5.75 6.79 -4.76
N ARG A 369 5.62 5.49 -4.47
CA ARG A 369 4.60 4.66 -5.14
C ARG A 369 3.19 5.00 -4.68
N SER A 370 3.05 5.62 -3.50
CA SER A 370 1.77 5.89 -2.85
C SER A 370 0.92 4.61 -2.81
N PRO A 371 1.29 3.60 -2.00
CA PRO A 371 0.52 2.36 -1.90
C PRO A 371 -0.86 2.64 -1.28
N LEU A 372 -1.92 2.21 -1.98
CA LEU A 372 -3.33 2.31 -1.58
C LEU A 372 -4.01 0.95 -1.81
N GLY A 373 -5.34 0.87 -1.67
CA GLY A 373 -6.15 -0.29 -2.03
C GLY A 373 -5.58 -1.67 -1.67
N LEU A 374 -5.90 -2.20 -0.48
CA LEU A 374 -5.41 -3.49 0.02
C LEU A 374 -6.53 -4.54 0.08
N VAL A 375 -6.39 -5.62 -0.69
CA VAL A 375 -7.33 -6.76 -0.68
C VAL A 375 -6.62 -8.10 -0.51
N PHE A 376 -7.33 -9.11 -0.02
CA PHE A 376 -6.80 -10.46 0.19
C PHE A 376 -7.68 -11.52 -0.50
N ASP A 377 -7.06 -12.59 -1.00
CA ASP A 377 -7.76 -13.81 -1.41
C ASP A 377 -8.25 -14.60 -0.18
N ALA A 378 -9.30 -14.09 0.47
CA ALA A 378 -9.74 -14.59 1.77
C ALA A 378 -10.21 -16.05 1.77
N ASP A 379 -10.84 -16.46 0.68
CA ASP A 379 -11.37 -17.82 0.53
C ASP A 379 -10.38 -18.77 -0.15
N SER A 380 -9.15 -18.33 -0.43
CA SER A 380 -8.11 -19.11 -1.09
C SER A 380 -8.59 -19.71 -2.43
N LEU A 381 -9.33 -18.91 -3.22
CA LEU A 381 -9.96 -19.31 -4.48
C LEU A 381 -9.07 -19.05 -5.70
N VAL A 382 -8.04 -18.21 -5.54
CA VAL A 382 -7.07 -17.92 -6.60
C VAL A 382 -6.10 -19.09 -6.76
N ALA A 383 -5.65 -19.32 -7.98
CA ALA A 383 -4.64 -20.32 -8.27
C ALA A 383 -3.26 -19.91 -7.73
N GLU A 384 -2.44 -20.92 -7.49
CA GLU A 384 -1.03 -20.73 -7.16
C GLU A 384 -0.28 -20.01 -8.30
N PRO A 385 0.66 -19.10 -7.99
CA PRO A 385 1.22 -18.83 -6.65
C PRO A 385 0.45 -17.79 -5.82
N MET A 386 -0.59 -17.16 -6.35
CA MET A 386 -1.25 -16.01 -5.70
C MET A 386 -2.28 -16.39 -4.63
N ARG A 387 -2.35 -17.67 -4.27
CA ARG A 387 -3.42 -18.23 -3.43
C ARG A 387 -3.30 -17.78 -1.98
N GLY A 388 -4.36 -17.16 -1.48
CA GLY A 388 -4.42 -16.70 -0.08
C GLY A 388 -3.44 -15.56 0.25
N GLY A 389 -2.87 -14.89 -0.76
CA GLY A 389 -2.03 -13.72 -0.55
C GLY A 389 -2.81 -12.40 -0.64
N GLY A 390 -2.07 -11.30 -0.52
CA GLY A 390 -2.61 -9.94 -0.60
C GLY A 390 -2.32 -9.29 -1.94
N PHE A 391 -3.03 -8.20 -2.22
CA PHE A 391 -2.82 -7.37 -3.39
C PHE A 391 -2.93 -5.90 -2.99
N MET A 392 -2.00 -5.08 -3.49
CA MET A 392 -2.02 -3.64 -3.30
C MET A 392 -2.07 -2.88 -4.63
N LEU A 393 -2.46 -1.62 -4.58
CA LEU A 393 -2.40 -0.70 -5.72
C LEU A 393 -1.30 0.34 -5.50
N SER A 394 -0.60 0.72 -6.58
CA SER A 394 0.30 1.88 -6.57
C SER A 394 -0.34 3.05 -7.30
N PHE A 395 -0.57 4.17 -6.61
CA PHE A 395 -1.33 5.29 -7.15
C PHE A 395 -0.55 6.16 -8.13
N ASN A 396 0.74 6.38 -7.87
CA ASN A 396 1.55 7.30 -8.66
C ASN A 396 1.99 6.67 -9.99
N SER A 397 2.11 7.50 -11.02
CA SER A 397 2.54 7.08 -12.36
C SER A 397 4.05 7.16 -12.53
N ALA A 398 4.58 6.46 -13.53
CA ALA A 398 5.98 6.55 -13.94
C ALA A 398 6.39 7.96 -14.39
N ASP A 399 5.41 8.80 -14.75
CA ASP A 399 5.60 10.20 -15.14
C ASP A 399 5.56 11.17 -13.94
N ASP A 400 5.21 10.69 -12.74
CA ASP A 400 5.30 11.48 -11.52
C ASP A 400 6.76 11.86 -11.23
N GLN A 401 6.98 13.14 -10.91
CA GLN A 401 8.33 13.69 -10.77
C GLN A 401 9.16 12.98 -9.70
N MET A 402 8.51 12.48 -8.64
CA MET A 402 9.18 11.79 -7.54
C MET A 402 9.35 10.31 -7.85
N LEU A 403 8.32 9.62 -8.33
CA LEU A 403 8.47 8.20 -8.65
C LEU A 403 9.45 7.96 -9.82
N ALA A 404 9.42 8.83 -10.84
CA ALA A 404 10.32 8.75 -11.99
C ALA A 404 11.80 8.79 -11.60
N ARG A 405 12.16 9.52 -10.54
CA ARG A 405 13.55 9.61 -10.05
C ARG A 405 14.04 8.31 -9.42
N MET A 406 13.12 7.47 -8.95
CA MET A 406 13.38 6.12 -8.47
C MET A 406 13.47 5.12 -9.64
N GLY A 407 13.11 5.56 -10.86
CA GLY A 407 13.08 4.74 -12.07
C GLY A 407 12.03 3.62 -12.01
N ASP A 408 11.01 3.78 -11.18
CA ASP A 408 9.93 2.82 -10.98
C ASP A 408 8.67 3.25 -11.77
N THR A 409 7.71 2.36 -11.97
CA THR A 409 6.59 2.54 -12.91
C THR A 409 5.26 2.90 -12.27
N GLY A 410 4.94 2.35 -11.09
CA GLY A 410 3.65 2.55 -10.43
C GLY A 410 2.42 2.26 -11.31
N GLU A 411 1.27 2.85 -10.98
CA GLU A 411 -0.02 2.66 -11.67
C GLU A 411 -0.35 1.18 -11.96
N ASP A 412 -0.22 0.37 -10.92
CA ASP A 412 -0.22 -1.08 -11.03
C ASP A 412 -0.94 -1.77 -9.87
N LEU A 413 -1.23 -3.04 -10.11
CA LEU A 413 -1.69 -4.01 -9.13
C LEU A 413 -0.52 -4.95 -8.81
N VAL A 414 -0.17 -5.04 -7.54
CA VAL A 414 0.98 -5.82 -7.05
C VAL A 414 0.49 -6.93 -6.12
N PHE A 415 0.91 -8.16 -6.41
CA PHE A 415 0.71 -9.31 -5.54
C PHE A 415 1.74 -9.31 -4.41
N LEU A 416 1.27 -9.55 -3.19
CA LEU A 416 2.03 -9.60 -1.95
C LEU A 416 2.01 -11.03 -1.39
N ASP A 417 3.16 -11.71 -1.47
CA ASP A 417 3.38 -13.02 -0.86
C ASP A 417 4.00 -12.88 0.53
N PHE A 418 3.21 -13.16 1.55
CA PHE A 418 3.61 -13.01 2.95
C PHE A 418 4.25 -14.29 3.48
N GLU A 419 5.43 -14.15 4.08
CA GLU A 419 6.05 -15.19 4.90
C GLU A 419 6.10 -14.72 6.36
N LYS A 420 5.63 -15.57 7.29
CA LYS A 420 5.73 -15.33 8.73
C LYS A 420 6.61 -16.38 9.40
N VAL A 421 7.67 -15.95 10.07
CA VAL A 421 8.56 -16.81 10.87
C VAL A 421 8.78 -16.16 12.23
N ASN A 422 8.46 -16.88 13.32
CA ASN A 422 8.66 -16.41 14.70
C ASN A 422 8.07 -15.00 14.98
N GLU A 423 6.85 -14.72 14.53
CA GLU A 423 6.23 -13.38 14.66
C GLU A 423 6.90 -12.25 13.88
N HIS A 424 7.75 -12.60 12.91
CA HIS A 424 8.31 -11.64 11.95
C HIS A 424 7.77 -11.93 10.56
N TYR A 425 7.27 -10.88 9.93
CA TYR A 425 6.81 -10.92 8.55
C TYR A 425 7.92 -10.48 7.60
N THR A 426 7.96 -11.10 6.42
CA THR A 426 8.57 -10.56 5.20
C THR A 426 7.52 -10.63 4.09
N VAL A 427 7.70 -9.80 3.05
CA VAL A 427 6.84 -9.84 1.86
C VAL A 427 7.69 -9.97 0.60
N SER A 428 7.27 -10.82 -0.34
CA SER A 428 7.76 -10.78 -1.72
C SER A 428 6.70 -10.10 -2.58
N ALA A 429 7.08 -9.06 -3.33
CA ALA A 429 6.15 -8.31 -4.17
C ALA A 429 6.32 -8.66 -5.66
N HIS A 430 5.22 -8.81 -6.39
CA HIS A 430 5.22 -9.18 -7.81
C HIS A 430 4.19 -8.38 -8.61
N LEU A 431 4.60 -7.84 -9.76
CA LEU A 431 3.68 -7.15 -10.66
C LEU A 431 2.62 -8.11 -11.24
N VAL A 432 1.34 -7.75 -11.12
CA VAL A 432 0.20 -8.51 -11.68
C VAL A 432 -0.32 -7.86 -12.95
N ALA A 433 -0.47 -6.54 -12.93
CA ALA A 433 -0.98 -5.74 -14.02
C ALA A 433 -0.54 -4.29 -13.87
N HIS A 434 -0.34 -3.57 -14.98
CA HIS A 434 0.04 -2.15 -14.99
C HIS A 434 -0.77 -1.34 -16.01
N GLY A 435 -0.63 -0.01 -15.97
CA GLY A 435 -1.29 0.91 -16.90
C GLY A 435 -2.70 1.31 -16.46
N PHE A 436 -2.98 1.21 -15.17
CA PHE A 436 -4.12 1.89 -14.58
C PHE A 436 -3.91 3.40 -14.61
N VAL A 437 -4.95 4.18 -14.32
CA VAL A 437 -4.89 5.64 -14.16
C VAL A 437 -5.20 5.92 -12.71
N HIS A 438 -4.16 6.19 -11.91
CA HIS A 438 -4.28 6.49 -10.50
C HIS A 438 -5.22 5.51 -9.75
N PRO A 439 -4.90 4.19 -9.72
CA PRO A 439 -5.71 3.21 -9.04
C PRO A 439 -5.70 3.49 -7.53
N ILE A 440 -6.88 3.69 -6.94
CA ILE A 440 -7.01 4.26 -5.59
C ILE A 440 -7.56 3.28 -4.55
N ASP A 441 -8.45 2.39 -4.97
CA ASP A 441 -9.09 1.45 -4.07
C ASP A 441 -9.50 0.16 -4.81
N ALA A 442 -9.73 -0.92 -4.08
CA ALA A 442 -10.17 -2.18 -4.66
C ALA A 442 -11.09 -2.98 -3.74
N VAL A 443 -11.92 -3.81 -4.36
CA VAL A 443 -12.66 -4.86 -3.65
C VAL A 443 -12.52 -6.18 -4.38
N MET A 444 -12.29 -7.25 -3.64
CA MET A 444 -12.18 -8.60 -4.20
C MET A 444 -13.50 -9.36 -4.02
N VAL A 445 -13.97 -10.00 -5.09
CA VAL A 445 -15.12 -10.92 -5.07
C VAL A 445 -14.70 -12.21 -5.75
N GLU A 446 -14.68 -13.28 -4.96
CA GLU A 446 -14.14 -14.58 -5.37
C GLU A 446 -12.70 -14.43 -5.91
N ASN A 447 -12.47 -14.64 -7.21
CA ASN A 447 -11.17 -14.52 -7.86
C ASN A 447 -11.00 -13.24 -8.69
N THR A 448 -11.91 -12.29 -8.56
CA THR A 448 -11.91 -11.05 -9.33
C THR A 448 -11.66 -9.88 -8.41
N ILE A 449 -10.64 -9.08 -8.72
CA ILE A 449 -10.36 -7.81 -8.07
C ILE A 449 -10.98 -6.70 -8.91
N TYR A 450 -11.88 -5.93 -8.32
CA TYR A 450 -12.44 -4.73 -8.93
C TYR A 450 -11.58 -3.54 -8.52
N VAL A 451 -10.74 -3.07 -9.43
CA VAL A 451 -9.83 -1.93 -9.23
C VAL A 451 -10.56 -0.64 -9.60
N LEU A 452 -10.59 0.32 -8.69
CA LEU A 452 -11.18 1.64 -8.88
C LEU A 452 -10.11 2.66 -9.27
N GLU A 453 -10.36 3.38 -10.35
CA GLU A 453 -9.49 4.47 -10.80
C GLU A 453 -10.05 5.83 -10.40
N TYR A 454 -9.18 6.65 -9.82
CA TYR A 454 -9.50 7.99 -9.34
C TYR A 454 -9.69 9.00 -10.48
N GLY A 455 -9.03 8.78 -11.63
CA GLY A 455 -8.99 9.73 -12.75
C GLY A 455 -7.86 10.74 -12.63
N SER A 456 -7.98 11.89 -13.31
CA SER A 456 -6.87 12.85 -13.43
C SER A 456 -6.43 13.47 -12.09
N TRP A 457 -5.16 13.28 -11.70
CA TRP A 457 -4.55 13.92 -10.53
C TRP A 457 -3.59 15.06 -10.90
N ASN A 458 -2.66 14.81 -11.81
CA ASN A 458 -1.52 15.68 -12.17
C ASN A 458 -1.35 15.84 -13.70
N ASP A 459 -2.46 16.01 -14.42
CA ASP A 459 -2.53 16.16 -15.89
C ASP A 459 -2.22 14.88 -16.72
N PHE A 460 -1.86 13.76 -16.09
CA PHE A 460 -1.62 12.49 -16.76
C PHE A 460 -2.89 11.63 -16.89
N GLY A 461 -3.62 11.84 -17.99
CA GLY A 461 -4.81 11.05 -18.32
C GLY A 461 -6.04 11.36 -17.44
N ASP A 462 -7.22 10.96 -17.93
CA ASP A 462 -8.46 10.96 -17.14
C ASP A 462 -9.25 9.71 -17.48
N ARG A 463 -9.28 8.76 -16.54
CA ARG A 463 -10.11 7.56 -16.62
C ARG A 463 -10.63 7.24 -15.23
N ARG A 464 -11.94 7.40 -15.05
CA ARG A 464 -12.66 7.11 -13.82
C ARG A 464 -13.45 5.85 -14.04
N ALA A 465 -12.78 4.71 -13.95
CA ALA A 465 -13.34 3.42 -14.30
C ALA A 465 -13.24 2.43 -13.14
N VAL A 466 -14.04 1.36 -13.24
CA VAL A 466 -13.84 0.14 -12.48
C VAL A 466 -13.35 -0.92 -13.46
N TRP A 467 -12.22 -1.54 -13.15
CA TRP A 467 -11.65 -2.65 -13.90
C TRP A 467 -11.84 -3.96 -13.16
N ALA A 468 -12.40 -4.96 -13.82
CA ALA A 468 -12.38 -6.33 -13.31
C ALA A 468 -11.07 -7.01 -13.75
N VAL A 469 -10.19 -7.25 -12.78
CA VAL A 469 -8.98 -8.07 -12.93
C VAL A 469 -9.33 -9.47 -12.44
N THR A 470 -9.60 -10.38 -13.38
CA THR A 470 -9.95 -11.77 -13.06
C THR A 470 -8.70 -12.62 -13.00
N LEU A 471 -8.38 -13.14 -11.83
CA LEU A 471 -7.23 -14.01 -11.57
C LEU A 471 -7.58 -15.48 -11.89
N PRO A 472 -6.62 -16.33 -12.28
CA PRO A 472 -6.89 -17.75 -12.49
C PRO A 472 -7.48 -18.40 -11.23
N ARG A 473 -8.53 -19.22 -11.37
CA ARG A 473 -9.11 -19.96 -10.24
C ARG A 473 -8.31 -21.22 -9.93
N TYR A 474 -8.25 -21.56 -8.66
CA TYR A 474 -7.86 -22.89 -8.23
C TYR A 474 -8.89 -23.93 -8.69
N THR A 475 -8.46 -24.92 -9.47
CA THR A 475 -9.34 -25.96 -10.05
C THR A 475 -9.31 -27.30 -9.32
N GLY A 476 -8.63 -27.38 -8.16
CA GLY A 476 -8.67 -28.56 -7.31
C GLY A 476 -10.05 -28.69 -6.65
N THR A 477 -10.63 -29.90 -6.66
CA THR A 477 -11.89 -30.19 -5.95
C THR A 477 -11.74 -29.82 -4.49
N ALA A 478 -12.61 -28.93 -4.00
CA ALA A 478 -12.72 -28.58 -2.59
C ALA A 478 -13.01 -29.84 -1.76
N THR A 479 -11.97 -30.44 -1.18
CA THR A 479 -12.14 -31.16 0.07
C THR A 479 -12.21 -30.10 1.15
N ALA A 480 -13.34 -30.05 1.86
CA ALA A 480 -13.39 -29.45 3.18
C ALA A 480 -12.23 -30.00 4.00
N ASP A 481 -11.57 -29.13 4.76
CA ASP A 481 -10.16 -29.17 5.15
C ASP A 481 -9.28 -28.58 4.04
N GLY A 482 -9.07 -27.26 4.08
CA GLY A 482 -8.09 -26.59 3.24
C GLY A 482 -6.76 -27.34 3.33
N PRO A 483 -5.99 -27.46 2.23
CA PRO A 483 -4.73 -28.17 2.30
C PRO A 483 -3.88 -27.40 3.31
N GLU A 484 -3.59 -28.04 4.43
CA GLU A 484 -2.53 -27.64 5.34
C GLU A 484 -1.36 -27.27 4.43
N ARG A 485 -0.96 -25.99 4.41
CA ARG A 485 0.21 -25.53 3.67
C ARG A 485 1.33 -26.45 4.09
N VAL A 486 1.70 -27.42 3.25
CA VAL A 486 2.81 -28.30 3.55
C VAL A 486 4.04 -27.41 3.42
N LYS A 487 4.41 -26.78 4.54
CA LYS A 487 5.55 -25.88 4.62
C LYS A 487 6.74 -26.60 4.02
N PRO A 488 7.47 -25.98 3.07
CA PRO A 488 8.71 -26.56 2.61
C PRO A 488 9.66 -26.61 3.79
N GLU A 489 10.05 -27.81 4.18
CA GLU A 489 11.00 -28.02 5.26
C GLU A 489 12.33 -28.41 4.63
N LEU A 490 13.41 -27.77 5.08
CA LEU A 490 14.78 -28.14 4.75
C LEU A 490 15.60 -28.10 6.03
N ALA A 491 15.98 -29.27 6.53
CA ALA A 491 16.81 -29.42 7.72
C ALA A 491 18.06 -30.25 7.43
N LEU A 492 19.14 -29.88 8.11
CA LEU A 492 20.45 -30.51 8.07
C LEU A 492 20.87 -30.85 9.49
N PHE A 493 21.20 -32.11 9.75
CA PHE A 493 21.66 -32.54 11.07
C PHE A 493 22.72 -33.65 10.99
N PRO A 494 23.84 -33.56 11.72
CA PRO A 494 24.28 -32.38 12.48
C PRO A 494 24.67 -31.23 11.56
N ASN A 495 24.61 -29.99 12.06
CA ASN A 495 25.14 -28.81 11.40
C ASN A 495 25.64 -27.84 12.48
N PRO A 496 26.97 -27.69 12.70
CA PRO A 496 28.07 -28.18 11.86
C PRO A 496 28.24 -29.71 11.78
N ALA A 497 28.73 -30.21 10.64
CA ALA A 497 28.93 -31.63 10.34
C ALA A 497 30.41 -31.97 10.18
N ALA A 498 30.84 -33.10 10.76
CA ALA A 498 32.20 -33.63 10.58
C ALA A 498 32.24 -34.72 9.51
N ASP A 499 31.64 -35.88 9.78
CA ASP A 499 31.68 -37.01 8.84
C ASP A 499 30.56 -36.99 7.78
N HIS A 500 29.36 -36.60 8.20
CA HIS A 500 28.16 -36.53 7.35
C HIS A 500 27.12 -35.58 7.91
N ALA A 501 26.20 -35.12 7.05
CA ALA A 501 24.96 -34.44 7.42
C ALA A 501 23.75 -35.19 6.86
N LEU A 502 22.71 -35.38 7.67
CA LEU A 502 21.41 -35.85 7.20
C LEU A 502 20.61 -34.66 6.70
N LEU A 503 20.36 -34.64 5.39
CA LEU A 503 19.35 -33.79 4.77
C LEU A 503 17.98 -34.44 4.95
N THR A 504 17.04 -33.71 5.56
CA THR A 504 15.61 -34.02 5.50
C THR A 504 14.89 -32.87 4.83
N TYR A 505 14.07 -33.18 3.82
CA TYR A 505 13.29 -32.17 3.15
C TYR A 505 11.84 -32.59 2.95
N ARG A 506 10.98 -31.58 2.84
CA ARG A 506 9.58 -31.68 2.45
C ARG A 506 9.29 -30.55 1.45
N MET A 507 8.61 -30.88 0.37
CA MET A 507 8.26 -29.99 -0.74
C MET A 507 6.76 -29.71 -0.72
N PRO A 508 6.31 -28.56 -1.25
CA PRO A 508 4.89 -28.23 -1.31
C PRO A 508 4.11 -29.18 -2.24
N ARG A 509 4.78 -29.80 -3.23
CA ARG A 509 4.17 -30.74 -4.19
C ARG A 509 5.07 -31.95 -4.42
N ASN A 510 4.46 -33.07 -4.81
CA ASN A 510 5.20 -34.21 -5.36
C ASN A 510 5.86 -33.78 -6.68
N GLY A 511 7.17 -33.99 -6.80
CA GLY A 511 7.91 -33.62 -8.00
C GLY A 511 9.31 -34.21 -8.05
N THR A 512 10.03 -33.87 -9.11
CA THR A 512 11.46 -34.16 -9.23
C THR A 512 12.23 -33.07 -8.49
N VAL A 513 12.88 -33.43 -7.40
CA VAL A 513 13.67 -32.55 -6.55
C VAL A 513 15.14 -32.69 -6.92
N GLN A 514 15.73 -31.63 -7.41
CA GLN A 514 17.16 -31.49 -7.63
C GLN A 514 17.82 -30.93 -6.37
N ILE A 515 18.85 -31.64 -5.89
CA ILE A 515 19.60 -31.35 -4.68
C ILE A 515 21.01 -31.01 -5.11
N THR A 516 21.44 -29.78 -4.89
CA THR A 516 22.75 -29.27 -5.33
C THR A 516 23.50 -28.70 -4.14
N LEU A 517 24.71 -29.17 -3.87
CA LEU A 517 25.63 -28.61 -2.88
C LEU A 517 26.71 -27.81 -3.61
N LEU A 518 26.84 -26.53 -3.25
CA LEU A 518 27.76 -25.57 -3.84
C LEU A 518 28.80 -25.15 -2.81
N ASP A 519 30.04 -24.90 -3.24
CA ASP A 519 30.99 -24.14 -2.43
C ASP A 519 30.74 -22.62 -2.52
N LEU A 520 31.46 -21.82 -1.73
CA LEU A 520 31.32 -20.34 -1.73
C LEU A 520 31.69 -19.67 -3.06
N LEU A 521 32.37 -20.36 -3.97
CA LEU A 521 32.67 -19.88 -5.32
C LEU A 521 31.59 -20.31 -6.32
N GLY A 522 30.50 -20.93 -5.87
CA GLY A 522 29.39 -21.39 -6.70
C GLY A 522 29.68 -22.68 -7.48
N ARG A 523 30.78 -23.39 -7.18
CA ARG A 523 31.10 -24.64 -7.87
C ARG A 523 30.27 -25.79 -7.29
N VAL A 524 29.72 -26.63 -8.16
CA VAL A 524 28.94 -27.82 -7.76
C VAL A 524 29.87 -28.89 -7.19
N VAL A 525 29.65 -29.21 -5.92
CA VAL A 525 30.42 -30.22 -5.17
C VAL A 525 29.64 -31.54 -5.07
N LEU A 526 28.32 -31.47 -5.03
CA LEU A 526 27.43 -32.63 -5.10
C LEU A 526 26.13 -32.26 -5.81
N GLN A 527 25.62 -33.17 -6.62
CA GLN A 527 24.31 -33.05 -7.26
C GLN A 527 23.58 -34.39 -7.23
N ARG A 528 22.30 -34.37 -6.85
CA ARG A 528 21.41 -35.54 -6.79
C ARG A 528 20.01 -35.16 -7.23
N THR A 529 19.24 -36.16 -7.61
CA THR A 529 17.83 -36.02 -7.94
C THR A 529 17.03 -37.05 -7.17
N GLN A 530 15.91 -36.63 -6.57
CA GLN A 530 14.92 -37.51 -5.96
C GLN A 530 13.54 -37.23 -6.55
N THR A 531 12.63 -38.20 -6.47
CA THR A 531 11.23 -38.02 -6.84
C THR A 531 10.37 -38.20 -5.61
N GLY A 532 9.50 -37.24 -5.33
CA GLY A 532 8.58 -37.29 -4.20
C GLY A 532 8.50 -35.96 -3.45
N GLN A 533 7.48 -35.86 -2.60
CA GLN A 533 7.17 -34.68 -1.81
C GLN A 533 8.05 -34.57 -0.56
N ALA A 534 8.66 -35.65 -0.08
CA ALA A 534 9.59 -35.61 1.03
C ALA A 534 10.73 -36.58 0.81
N GLY A 535 11.89 -36.29 1.37
CA GLY A 535 13.06 -37.13 1.23
C GLY A 535 14.02 -37.01 2.39
N ARG A 536 14.80 -38.06 2.58
CA ARG A 536 15.93 -38.11 3.51
C ARG A 536 17.16 -38.55 2.73
N LEU A 537 18.25 -37.78 2.81
CA LEU A 537 19.49 -38.06 2.11
C LEU A 537 20.68 -37.87 3.05
N LEU A 538 21.56 -38.86 3.09
CA LEU A 538 22.83 -38.72 3.79
C LEU A 538 23.84 -38.01 2.87
N LEU A 539 24.33 -36.86 3.30
CA LEU A 539 25.36 -36.09 2.63
C LEU A 539 26.72 -36.41 3.28
N PRO A 540 27.63 -37.14 2.61
CA PRO A 540 28.97 -37.35 3.14
C PRO A 540 29.74 -36.01 3.15
N THR A 541 30.32 -35.64 4.30
CA THR A 541 31.11 -34.41 4.45
C THR A 541 32.60 -34.69 4.72
N TRP A 542 32.97 -35.93 5.03
CA TRP A 542 34.35 -36.38 5.28
C TRP A 542 35.33 -36.11 4.12
N ASN A 543 34.84 -35.93 2.89
CA ASN A 543 35.64 -35.62 1.70
C ASN A 543 35.54 -34.15 1.27
N LEU A 544 34.83 -33.33 2.02
CA LEU A 544 34.72 -31.88 1.80
C LEU A 544 35.79 -31.17 2.63
N SER A 545 36.30 -30.04 2.17
CA SER A 545 37.15 -29.19 3.02
C SER A 545 36.34 -28.57 4.15
N ALA A 546 36.97 -28.26 5.29
CA ALA A 546 36.30 -27.49 6.34
C ALA A 546 35.90 -26.11 5.78
N GLY A 547 34.67 -25.65 6.06
CA GLY A 547 34.13 -24.43 5.48
C GLY A 547 32.62 -24.40 5.39
N VAL A 548 32.10 -23.39 4.69
CA VAL A 548 30.65 -23.18 4.48
C VAL A 548 30.27 -23.60 3.07
N TYR A 549 29.17 -24.33 2.95
CA TYR A 549 28.59 -24.78 1.68
C TYR A 549 27.13 -24.35 1.59
N LEU A 550 26.65 -24.08 0.39
CA LEU A 550 25.24 -23.78 0.14
C LEU A 550 24.54 -25.01 -0.42
N LEU A 551 23.63 -25.60 0.35
CA LEU A 551 22.73 -26.63 -0.13
C LEU A 551 21.50 -25.98 -0.75
N ARG A 552 21.20 -26.31 -2.00
CA ARG A 552 20.06 -25.84 -2.77
C ARG A 552 19.14 -27.01 -3.12
N LEU A 553 17.84 -26.78 -3.00
CA LEU A 553 16.78 -27.66 -3.47
C LEU A 553 15.96 -26.94 -4.54
N GLU A 554 15.72 -27.60 -5.67
CA GLU A 554 14.95 -27.08 -6.81
C GLU A 554 13.92 -28.12 -7.26
N SER A 555 12.66 -27.74 -7.44
CA SER A 555 11.60 -28.61 -7.96
C SER A 555 10.55 -27.79 -8.71
N GLY A 556 10.57 -27.85 -10.04
CA GLY A 556 9.75 -26.96 -10.87
C GLY A 556 10.18 -25.50 -10.69
N THR A 557 9.25 -24.62 -10.30
CA THR A 557 9.52 -23.22 -9.96
C THR A 557 9.98 -23.02 -8.50
N PHE A 558 9.84 -24.04 -7.64
CA PHE A 558 10.20 -23.92 -6.23
C PHE A 558 11.72 -24.05 -6.04
N ARG A 559 12.30 -23.13 -5.26
CA ARG A 559 13.72 -23.15 -4.89
C ARG A 559 13.91 -22.73 -3.43
N THR A 560 14.72 -23.49 -2.69
CA THR A 560 15.11 -23.13 -1.32
C THR A 560 16.57 -23.49 -1.06
N SER A 561 17.18 -22.87 -0.06
CA SER A 561 18.58 -23.14 0.30
C SER A 561 18.88 -23.04 1.79
N ARG A 562 19.90 -23.77 2.24
CA ARG A 562 20.44 -23.72 3.60
C ARG A 562 21.96 -23.83 3.59
N LEU A 563 22.60 -23.19 4.57
CA LEU A 563 24.04 -23.32 4.79
C LEU A 563 24.35 -24.63 5.51
N LEU A 564 25.38 -25.33 5.02
CA LEU A 564 26.01 -26.47 5.67
C LEU A 564 27.41 -26.06 6.11
N TYR A 565 27.68 -26.14 7.41
CA TYR A 565 28.99 -25.90 7.99
C TYR A 565 29.71 -27.24 8.14
N VAL A 566 30.87 -27.39 7.48
CA VAL A 566 31.71 -28.58 7.57
C VAL A 566 32.89 -28.29 8.50
N VAL A 567 33.10 -29.13 9.51
CA VAL A 567 34.16 -29.01 10.52
C VAL A 567 34.95 -30.31 10.61
N HIS A 568 36.27 -30.27 10.47
CA HIS A 568 37.16 -31.43 10.60
C HIS A 568 38.18 -31.24 11.71
#